data_AF-A0A835Z3A5-F1
#
_entry.id   AF-A0A835Z3A5-F1
#
_cell.length_a   1.000
_cell.length_b   1.000
_cell.length_c   1.000
_cell.angle_alpha   90.00
_cell.angle_beta   90.00
_cell.angle_gamma   90.00
#
_symmetry.space_group_name_H-M   'P 1'
#
loop_
_entity.id
_entity.type
_entity.pdbx_description
1 polymer ?
#
loop_
_entity_poly.entity_id
_entity_poly.type
_entity_poly.pdbx_seq_one_letter_code
_entity_poly.pdbx_strand_id
1 'polypeptide(L)'
;MFAGNVCLRHRDGNAALLPVSDPLFISLTMSDSELKARIQAESLSHARGLGDCLSTALRRAPLVEPTDEITLAGFLDSLIVPISDWVARRFDTSLKRKRNCHEDSLTTGNDRPDAVWSVNGAMLLKGEDKKLYKEMRIALGELVSKLAEWSNNYHGKVEYLVCYALAANMVQFCAVPRTAKEGGNSGGAPAAAIKLGPELNLQTTSGILSCVHHIILLTSIICLQSKQLPASFIPIGVSFCKSAGTTITFNNLHVVKSVALTEEAPMTNQKVSFLERVYESVKGHPCIVQAIKGPQVKAGKRHNPARVYEVALSPVGAVLSSAPTELSELYNAVRCILQGLEALHRAGFGHGDLRWPNVISTTASQFVLIDLEGAMQLGSVVALGENVPRAWENGAVLEDGRYTAKSDLRQLANMVKGCAAAGSVVTALQDADTAREALERIDEQQQQQQQS
;
A
#
# COMPACT_ATOMS: atom_id res chain seq x y z
N MET A 1 -14.43 -2.74 -25.23
CA MET A 1 -15.30 -2.07 -26.23
C MET A 1 -16.32 -1.23 -25.44
N PHE A 2 -15.99 0.02 -25.09
CA PHE A 2 -16.89 0.95 -24.39
C PHE A 2 -17.21 2.11 -25.34
N ALA A 3 -17.96 1.83 -26.40
CA ALA A 3 -18.47 2.82 -27.34
C ALA A 3 -19.99 2.90 -27.16
N GLY A 4 -20.40 3.52 -26.05
CA GLY A 4 -21.79 3.82 -25.76
C GLY A 4 -21.83 4.87 -24.66
N ASN A 5 -22.71 5.86 -24.79
CA ASN A 5 -22.97 6.81 -23.72
C ASN A 5 -23.46 6.03 -22.50
N VAL A 6 -22.57 5.74 -21.55
CA VAL A 6 -22.94 5.15 -20.27
C VAL A 6 -23.75 6.22 -19.56
N CYS A 7 -25.03 5.96 -19.37
CA CYS A 7 -25.96 6.88 -18.73
C CYS A 7 -26.39 6.25 -17.41
N LEU A 8 -26.24 6.98 -16.30
CA LEU A 8 -26.92 6.66 -15.04
C LEU A 8 -28.40 6.43 -15.35
N ARG A 9 -28.93 5.30 -14.92
CA ARG A 9 -30.34 4.95 -15.08
C ARG A 9 -30.95 4.62 -13.73
N HIS A 10 -32.21 5.00 -13.56
CA HIS A 10 -33.05 4.51 -12.49
C HIS A 10 -33.32 3.01 -12.67
N ARG A 11 -33.81 2.33 -11.62
CA ARG A 11 -34.14 0.88 -11.68
C ARG A 11 -35.23 0.56 -12.72
N ASP A 12 -36.04 1.55 -13.07
CA ASP A 12 -37.07 1.47 -14.10
C ASP A 12 -36.53 1.68 -15.53
N GLY A 13 -35.22 1.87 -15.69
CA GLY A 13 -34.56 2.06 -16.98
C GLY A 13 -34.52 3.50 -17.49
N ASN A 14 -35.15 4.46 -16.81
CA ASN A 14 -35.13 5.87 -17.21
C ASN A 14 -33.77 6.51 -16.96
N ALA A 15 -33.37 7.48 -17.81
CA ALA A 15 -32.15 8.25 -17.59
C ALA A 15 -32.23 9.01 -16.26
N ALA A 16 -31.24 8.82 -15.40
CA ALA A 16 -31.15 9.53 -14.13
C ALA A 16 -30.48 10.89 -14.36
N LEU A 17 -31.22 11.95 -14.03
CA LEU A 17 -30.77 13.32 -14.14
C LEU A 17 -30.00 13.75 -12.89
N LEU A 18 -28.94 14.53 -13.07
CA LEU A 18 -28.15 15.04 -11.97
C LEU A 18 -28.92 16.15 -11.23
N PRO A 19 -29.13 16.04 -9.90
CA PRO A 19 -29.84 17.07 -9.16
C PRO A 19 -28.96 18.32 -9.00
N VAL A 20 -29.53 19.50 -9.19
CA VAL A 20 -28.90 20.79 -8.86
C VAL A 20 -29.90 21.69 -8.14
N SER A 21 -29.42 22.60 -7.29
CA SER A 21 -30.28 23.53 -6.54
C SER A 21 -31.22 24.26 -7.49
N ASP A 22 -32.49 24.40 -7.11
CA ASP A 22 -33.54 24.98 -7.96
C ASP A 22 -33.15 26.33 -8.62
N PRO A 23 -32.50 27.29 -7.92
CA PRO A 23 -32.06 28.53 -8.56
C PRO A 23 -31.03 28.30 -9.66
N LEU A 24 -30.12 27.34 -9.44
CA LEU A 24 -29.08 26.98 -10.41
C LEU A 24 -29.69 26.22 -11.60
N PHE A 25 -30.69 25.35 -11.37
CA PHE A 25 -31.41 24.69 -12.46
C PHE A 25 -32.04 25.71 -13.41
N ILE A 26 -32.75 26.71 -12.87
CA ILE A 26 -33.36 27.77 -13.67
C ILE A 26 -32.30 28.53 -14.46
N SER A 27 -31.23 28.99 -13.78
CA SER A 27 -30.16 29.75 -14.43
C SER A 27 -29.48 28.96 -15.55
N LEU A 28 -29.11 27.70 -15.30
CA LEU A 28 -28.41 26.86 -16.29
C LEU A 28 -29.29 26.54 -17.49
N THR A 29 -30.56 26.23 -17.27
CA THR A 29 -31.48 25.86 -18.36
C THR A 29 -32.00 27.05 -19.16
N MET A 30 -31.91 28.27 -18.61
CA MET A 30 -32.09 29.51 -19.37
C MET A 30 -30.89 29.81 -20.27
N SER A 31 -29.67 29.51 -19.80
CA SER A 31 -28.44 29.72 -20.58
C SER A 31 -28.19 28.65 -21.64
N ASP A 32 -28.59 27.40 -21.37
CA ASP A 32 -28.44 26.27 -22.28
C ASP A 32 -29.61 25.28 -22.07
N SER A 33 -30.52 25.27 -23.04
CA SER A 33 -31.74 24.46 -22.97
C SER A 33 -31.47 22.96 -23.11
N GLU A 34 -30.33 22.56 -23.68
CA GLU A 34 -29.93 21.15 -23.83
C GLU A 34 -29.58 20.52 -22.47
N LEU A 35 -29.19 21.34 -21.48
CA LEU A 35 -28.90 20.86 -20.12
C LEU A 35 -30.13 20.23 -19.44
N LYS A 36 -31.36 20.57 -19.86
CA LYS A 36 -32.59 19.94 -19.34
C LYS A 36 -32.60 18.41 -19.50
N ALA A 37 -31.86 17.87 -20.47
CA ALA A 37 -31.73 16.43 -20.67
C ALA A 37 -30.72 15.76 -19.71
N ARG A 38 -30.03 16.54 -18.87
CA ARG A 38 -28.91 16.06 -18.03
C ARG A 38 -29.04 16.42 -16.55
N ILE A 39 -29.76 17.49 -16.24
CA ILE A 39 -29.98 17.98 -14.88
C ILE A 39 -31.46 18.07 -14.55
N GLN A 40 -31.77 18.05 -13.25
CA GLN A 40 -33.10 18.31 -12.71
C GLN A 40 -33.01 19.22 -11.49
N ALA A 41 -34.11 19.91 -11.18
CA ALA A 41 -34.23 20.66 -9.93
C ALA A 41 -34.14 19.70 -8.74
N GLU A 42 -33.38 20.09 -7.73
CA GLU A 42 -33.18 19.32 -6.51
C GLU A 42 -34.50 19.04 -5.78
N SER A 43 -35.45 19.98 -5.80
CA SER A 43 -36.80 19.80 -5.24
C SER A 43 -37.61 18.67 -5.89
N LEU A 44 -37.26 18.31 -7.14
CA LEU A 44 -37.85 17.19 -7.87
C LEU A 44 -37.04 15.89 -7.69
N SER A 45 -35.94 15.95 -6.95
CA SER A 45 -35.07 14.82 -6.68
C SER A 45 -35.19 14.33 -5.24
N HIS A 46 -34.92 13.04 -5.01
CA HIS A 46 -34.73 12.49 -3.67
C HIS A 46 -33.26 12.51 -3.22
N ALA A 47 -32.42 13.33 -3.86
CA ALA A 47 -30.96 13.27 -3.76
C ALA A 47 -30.35 14.62 -3.34
N ARG A 48 -30.95 15.30 -2.36
CA ARG A 48 -30.51 16.62 -1.86
C ARG A 48 -29.01 16.70 -1.56
N GLY A 49 -28.48 15.72 -0.83
CA GLY A 49 -27.03 15.72 -0.53
C GLY A 49 -26.12 15.69 -1.77
N LEU A 50 -26.56 15.10 -2.89
CA LEU A 50 -25.84 15.14 -4.16
C LEU A 50 -26.05 16.48 -4.88
N GLY A 51 -27.27 17.03 -4.80
CA GLY A 51 -27.62 18.34 -5.34
C GLY A 51 -26.79 19.47 -4.74
N ASP A 52 -26.62 19.48 -3.41
CA ASP A 52 -25.76 20.42 -2.70
C ASP A 52 -24.29 20.32 -3.14
N CYS A 53 -23.76 19.09 -3.27
CA CYS A 53 -22.38 18.86 -3.72
C CYS A 53 -22.18 19.37 -5.15
N LEU A 54 -23.08 19.01 -6.07
CA LEU A 54 -22.97 19.39 -7.48
C LEU A 54 -23.15 20.90 -7.68
N SER A 55 -24.08 21.51 -6.97
CA SER A 55 -24.33 22.96 -7.08
C SER A 55 -23.15 23.77 -6.57
N THR A 56 -22.49 23.29 -5.51
CA THR A 56 -21.25 23.91 -4.99
C THR A 56 -20.10 23.78 -6.00
N ALA A 57 -19.95 22.59 -6.60
CA ALA A 57 -18.97 22.33 -7.64
C ALA A 57 -19.13 23.26 -8.86
N LEU A 58 -20.36 23.37 -9.39
CA LEU A 58 -20.67 24.21 -10.55
C LEU A 58 -20.44 25.70 -10.28
N ARG A 59 -20.69 26.17 -9.04
CA ARG A 59 -20.40 27.55 -8.63
C ARG A 59 -18.90 27.86 -8.48
N ARG A 60 -18.08 26.83 -8.25
CA ARG A 60 -16.62 26.95 -8.04
C ARG A 60 -15.80 26.64 -9.29
N ALA A 61 -16.44 26.39 -10.42
CA ALA A 61 -15.77 26.15 -11.69
C ALA A 61 -14.71 27.25 -11.94
N PRO A 62 -13.45 26.88 -12.28
CA PRO A 62 -12.39 27.85 -12.42
C PRO A 62 -12.72 28.78 -13.58
N LEU A 63 -12.96 30.05 -13.24
CA LEU A 63 -13.14 31.13 -14.22
C LEU A 63 -11.81 31.50 -14.92
N VAL A 64 -10.68 31.04 -14.36
CA VAL A 64 -9.32 31.34 -14.83
C VAL A 64 -8.50 30.04 -14.86
N GLU A 65 -7.61 29.89 -15.83
CA GLU A 65 -6.69 28.75 -15.90
C GLU A 65 -5.84 28.64 -14.63
N PRO A 66 -5.75 27.44 -14.01
CA PRO A 66 -4.90 27.23 -12.83
C PRO A 66 -3.43 27.53 -13.14
N THR A 67 -2.75 28.22 -12.23
CA THR A 67 -1.35 28.63 -12.39
C THR A 67 -0.33 27.51 -12.13
N ASP A 68 -0.76 26.45 -11.44
CA ASP A 68 0.06 25.34 -10.95
C ASP A 68 -0.76 24.06 -10.77
N GLU A 69 -0.06 22.93 -10.67
CA GLU A 69 -0.65 21.58 -10.56
C GLU A 69 -1.45 21.39 -9.27
N ILE A 70 -1.04 22.01 -8.16
CA ILE A 70 -1.68 21.86 -6.85
C ILE A 70 -3.07 22.51 -6.88
N THR A 71 -3.17 23.72 -7.44
CA THR A 71 -4.44 24.42 -7.61
C THR A 71 -5.39 23.62 -8.50
N LEU A 72 -4.88 23.06 -9.59
CA LEU A 72 -5.64 22.23 -10.51
C LEU A 72 -6.15 20.93 -9.86
N ALA A 73 -5.27 20.21 -9.18
CA ALA A 73 -5.56 19.04 -8.38
C ALA A 73 -6.63 19.33 -7.31
N GLY A 74 -6.51 20.47 -6.63
CA GLY A 74 -7.47 20.92 -5.62
C GLY A 74 -8.87 21.20 -6.19
N PHE A 75 -8.96 21.74 -7.41
CA PHE A 75 -10.24 21.90 -8.09
C PHE A 75 -10.88 20.55 -8.39
N LEU A 76 -10.13 19.61 -8.97
CA LEU A 76 -10.64 18.28 -9.26
C LEU A 76 -11.07 17.56 -7.98
N ASP A 77 -10.30 17.66 -6.90
CA ASP A 77 -10.68 17.11 -5.59
C ASP A 77 -11.98 17.70 -5.06
N SER A 78 -12.23 18.99 -5.28
CA SER A 78 -13.48 19.62 -4.86
C SER A 78 -14.72 19.04 -5.55
N LEU A 79 -14.56 18.51 -6.78
CA LEU A 79 -15.59 17.76 -7.48
C LEU A 79 -15.66 16.33 -6.94
N ILE A 80 -14.50 15.68 -6.92
CA ILE A 80 -14.45 14.24 -6.75
C ILE A 80 -14.77 13.81 -5.31
N VAL A 81 -14.17 14.48 -4.32
CA VAL A 81 -14.22 14.05 -2.92
C VAL A 81 -15.65 14.01 -2.36
N PRO A 82 -16.44 15.09 -2.42
CA PRO A 82 -17.78 15.10 -1.84
C PRO A 82 -18.73 14.09 -2.51
N ILE A 83 -18.63 13.99 -3.84
CA ILE A 83 -19.47 13.10 -4.65
C ILE A 83 -19.10 11.64 -4.37
N SER A 84 -17.80 11.32 -4.34
CA SER A 84 -17.35 9.95 -4.05
C SER A 84 -17.75 9.51 -2.64
N ASP A 85 -17.63 10.39 -1.63
CA ASP A 85 -18.08 10.09 -0.27
C ASP A 85 -19.59 9.90 -0.16
N TRP A 86 -20.35 10.66 -0.95
CA TRP A 86 -21.81 10.49 -1.02
C TRP A 86 -22.20 9.14 -1.64
N VAL A 87 -21.49 8.71 -2.68
CA VAL A 87 -21.72 7.40 -3.33
C VAL A 87 -21.26 6.26 -2.43
N ALA A 88 -20.03 6.31 -1.90
CA ALA A 88 -19.45 5.22 -1.11
C ALA A 88 -20.26 4.89 0.15
N ARG A 89 -20.86 5.89 0.80
CA ARG A 89 -21.80 5.70 1.93
C ARG A 89 -23.02 4.84 1.59
N ARG A 90 -23.45 4.81 0.32
CA ARG A 90 -24.58 3.95 -0.13
C ARG A 90 -24.18 2.52 -0.40
N PHE A 91 -22.87 2.26 -0.47
CA PHE A 91 -22.29 0.93 -0.61
C PHE A 91 -21.68 0.44 0.71
N ASP A 92 -21.94 1.11 1.84
CA ASP A 92 -21.32 0.83 3.14
C ASP A 92 -19.79 0.74 3.06
N THR A 93 -19.20 1.58 2.20
CA THR A 93 -17.77 1.56 1.89
C THR A 93 -17.12 2.87 2.35
N SER A 94 -15.93 2.77 2.93
CA SER A 94 -15.10 3.94 3.29
C SER A 94 -13.92 4.08 2.33
N LEU A 95 -13.84 5.22 1.65
CA LEU A 95 -12.74 5.57 0.77
C LEU A 95 -11.67 6.34 1.56
N LYS A 96 -10.43 5.86 1.49
CA LYS A 96 -9.25 6.62 1.92
C LYS A 96 -8.57 7.20 0.69
N ARG A 97 -8.06 8.42 0.82
CA ARG A 97 -7.44 9.17 -0.28
C ARG A 97 -6.11 9.72 0.19
N LYS A 98 -5.12 9.66 -0.68
CA LYS A 98 -3.80 10.25 -0.42
C LYS A 98 -3.26 10.83 -1.72
N ARG A 99 -2.86 12.10 -1.68
CA ARG A 99 -2.07 12.70 -2.75
C ARG A 99 -0.58 12.54 -2.50
N ASN A 100 0.19 12.56 -3.56
CA ASN A 100 1.63 12.73 -3.52
C ASN A 100 1.90 14.24 -3.63
N CYS A 101 1.88 14.95 -2.51
CA CYS A 101 2.16 16.39 -2.53
C CYS A 101 3.68 16.56 -2.65
N HIS A 102 4.22 16.70 -3.87
CA HIS A 102 5.63 17.02 -4.18
C HIS A 102 6.57 16.91 -2.97
N GLU A 103 6.74 15.68 -2.50
CA GLU A 103 7.67 15.44 -1.42
C GLU A 103 9.03 15.25 -2.10
N ASP A 104 9.97 16.14 -1.81
CA ASP A 104 11.38 16.15 -2.28
C ASP A 104 12.19 14.89 -1.88
N SER A 105 11.55 13.73 -1.70
CA SER A 105 12.21 12.44 -1.77
C SER A 105 12.32 12.04 -3.24
N LEU A 106 13.44 12.43 -3.86
CA LEU A 106 13.84 12.11 -5.23
C LEU A 106 13.76 10.61 -5.61
N THR A 107 13.52 9.70 -4.66
CA THR A 107 13.36 8.26 -4.90
C THR A 107 11.96 7.69 -4.66
N THR A 108 10.95 8.49 -4.28
CA THR A 108 9.55 8.03 -4.17
C THR A 108 8.56 8.88 -4.96
N GLY A 109 8.94 10.10 -5.37
CA GLY A 109 8.10 10.96 -6.23
C GLY A 109 7.82 10.36 -7.61
N ASN A 110 8.83 9.74 -8.23
CA ASN A 110 8.72 9.24 -9.61
C ASN A 110 7.99 7.90 -9.75
N ASP A 111 7.89 7.11 -8.69
CA ASP A 111 7.31 5.75 -8.73
C ASP A 111 5.85 5.70 -8.26
N ARG A 112 5.33 6.82 -7.71
CA ARG A 112 4.02 6.90 -7.05
C ARG A 112 3.08 7.84 -7.78
N PRO A 113 1.81 7.46 -8.00
CA PRO A 113 0.81 8.33 -8.58
C PRO A 113 0.53 9.57 -7.73
N ASP A 114 0.20 10.67 -8.40
CA ASP A 114 -0.13 11.95 -7.77
C ASP A 114 -1.36 11.85 -6.88
N ALA A 115 -2.30 10.98 -7.22
CA ALA A 115 -3.43 10.64 -6.37
C ALA A 115 -3.66 9.12 -6.31
N VAL A 116 -3.90 8.62 -5.10
CA VAL A 116 -4.26 7.23 -4.85
C VAL A 116 -5.49 7.18 -3.96
N TRP A 117 -6.50 6.40 -4.34
CA TRP A 117 -7.59 6.05 -3.45
C TRP A 117 -7.62 4.57 -3.16
N SER A 118 -7.99 4.27 -1.92
CA SER A 118 -8.03 2.92 -1.41
C SER A 118 -9.29 2.62 -0.61
N VAL A 119 -9.68 1.36 -0.65
CA VAL A 119 -10.69 0.78 0.25
C VAL A 119 -9.99 -0.27 1.09
N ASN A 120 -10.17 -0.19 2.42
CA ASN A 120 -9.48 -1.03 3.41
C ASN A 120 -7.95 -0.98 3.37
N GLY A 121 -7.34 -0.15 2.52
CA GLY A 121 -5.90 -0.09 2.27
C GLY A 121 -5.48 -0.55 0.87
N ALA A 122 -6.36 -1.19 0.11
CA ALA A 122 -6.07 -1.64 -1.25
C ALA A 122 -6.33 -0.50 -2.24
N MET A 123 -5.34 -0.18 -3.08
CA MET A 123 -5.48 0.84 -4.10
C MET A 123 -6.46 0.39 -5.18
N LEU A 124 -7.50 1.19 -5.44
CA LEU A 124 -8.49 0.90 -6.49
C LEU A 124 -8.59 2.04 -7.51
N LEU A 125 -8.01 3.21 -7.22
CA LEU A 125 -7.92 4.32 -8.16
C LEU A 125 -6.53 4.96 -8.15
N LYS A 126 -6.04 5.29 -9.36
CA LYS A 126 -4.84 6.12 -9.61
C LYS A 126 -5.21 7.42 -10.31
N GLY A 127 -4.50 8.49 -9.99
CA GLY A 127 -4.56 9.77 -10.66
C GLY A 127 -3.16 10.31 -10.94
N GLU A 128 -2.98 10.88 -12.13
CA GLU A 128 -1.78 11.65 -12.49
C GLU A 128 -2.20 13.04 -12.93
N ASP A 129 -1.50 14.06 -12.45
CA ASP A 129 -1.73 15.45 -12.77
C ASP A 129 -0.54 16.02 -13.54
N LYS A 130 -0.83 16.85 -14.54
CA LYS A 130 0.17 17.60 -15.28
C LYS A 130 -0.28 19.03 -15.48
N LYS A 131 0.68 19.95 -15.44
CA LYS A 131 0.40 21.37 -15.64
C LYS A 131 -0.11 21.66 -17.04
N LEU A 132 0.52 21.13 -18.08
CA LEU A 132 0.27 21.53 -19.47
C LEU A 132 -0.50 20.46 -20.24
N TYR A 133 -1.46 20.87 -21.06
CA TYR A 133 -2.25 19.92 -21.87
C TYR A 133 -1.39 19.01 -22.76
N LYS A 134 -0.28 19.52 -23.30
CA LYS A 134 0.67 18.72 -24.12
C LYS A 134 1.26 17.51 -23.37
N GLU A 135 1.18 17.52 -22.04
CA GLU A 135 1.68 16.47 -21.15
C GLU A 135 0.59 15.42 -20.83
N MET A 136 -0.63 15.53 -21.38
CA MET A 136 -1.69 14.53 -21.23
C MET A 136 -1.21 13.11 -21.56
N ARG A 137 -0.39 12.97 -22.62
CA ARG A 137 0.19 11.66 -22.98
C ARG A 137 1.19 11.15 -21.94
N ILE A 138 1.89 12.06 -21.26
CA ILE A 138 2.82 11.73 -20.18
C ILE A 138 2.01 11.22 -18.98
N ALA A 139 0.96 11.95 -18.57
CA ALA A 139 0.04 11.52 -17.51
C ALA A 139 -0.54 10.12 -17.77
N LEU A 140 -1.02 9.86 -18.99
CA LEU A 140 -1.54 8.55 -19.39
C LEU A 140 -0.49 7.44 -19.37
N GLY A 141 0.76 7.75 -19.75
CA GLY A 141 1.87 6.80 -19.66
C GLY A 141 2.24 6.48 -18.22
N GLU A 142 2.25 7.50 -17.35
CA GLU A 142 2.57 7.37 -15.92
C GLU A 142 1.54 6.52 -15.17
N LEU A 143 0.25 6.58 -15.52
CA LEU A 143 -0.78 5.69 -14.95
C LEU A 143 -0.47 4.19 -15.14
N VAL A 144 0.20 3.86 -16.24
CA VAL A 144 0.57 2.49 -16.60
C VAL A 144 1.90 2.10 -15.94
N SER A 145 2.90 3.00 -15.95
CA SER A 145 4.25 2.69 -15.44
C SER A 145 4.36 2.81 -13.92
N LYS A 146 3.74 3.81 -13.29
CA LYS A 146 3.75 4.00 -11.84
C LYS A 146 2.81 3.00 -11.19
N LEU A 147 3.32 2.32 -10.17
CA LEU A 147 2.63 1.23 -9.52
C LEU A 147 2.12 0.12 -10.48
N ALA A 148 2.89 -0.21 -11.53
CA ALA A 148 2.53 -1.20 -12.56
C ALA A 148 2.35 -2.64 -12.05
N GLU A 149 3.06 -3.03 -10.98
CA GLU A 149 3.14 -4.42 -10.52
C GLU A 149 2.03 -4.71 -9.49
N TRP A 150 0.78 -4.66 -9.95
CA TRP A 150 -0.39 -5.05 -9.16
C TRP A 150 -0.91 -6.42 -9.64
N SER A 151 -1.13 -7.37 -8.73
CA SER A 151 -1.38 -8.78 -9.04
C SER A 151 -2.59 -9.35 -8.30
N ASN A 152 -2.97 -10.59 -8.61
CA ASN A 152 -4.01 -11.35 -7.91
C ASN A 152 -3.71 -11.42 -6.39
N ASN A 153 -2.44 -11.53 -6.03
CA ASN A 153 -2.00 -11.61 -4.63
C ASN A 153 -2.29 -10.31 -3.86
N TYR A 154 -2.48 -9.19 -4.56
CA TYR A 154 -2.70 -7.88 -3.95
C TYR A 154 -4.13 -7.37 -4.12
N HIS A 155 -4.80 -7.70 -5.23
CA HIS A 155 -6.12 -7.17 -5.57
C HIS A 155 -7.16 -8.26 -5.86
N GLY A 156 -6.86 -9.51 -5.53
CA GLY A 156 -7.82 -10.63 -5.64
C GLY A 156 -8.36 -10.75 -7.06
N LYS A 157 -9.70 -10.70 -7.21
CA LYS A 157 -10.38 -10.85 -8.51
C LYS A 157 -10.54 -9.54 -9.29
N VAL A 158 -10.00 -8.40 -8.82
CA VAL A 158 -10.14 -7.10 -9.50
C VAL A 158 -9.41 -7.07 -10.86
N GLU A 159 -10.13 -7.06 -11.97
CA GLU A 159 -9.51 -7.20 -13.31
C GLU A 159 -8.89 -5.92 -13.90
N TYR A 160 -9.24 -4.75 -13.38
CA TYR A 160 -8.70 -3.47 -13.83
C TYR A 160 -8.73 -2.43 -12.70
N LEU A 161 -7.78 -1.50 -12.72
CA LEU A 161 -7.84 -0.30 -11.89
C LEU A 161 -8.53 0.82 -12.65
N VAL A 162 -9.40 1.56 -11.98
CA VAL A 162 -9.95 2.80 -12.56
C VAL A 162 -8.95 3.94 -12.36
N CYS A 163 -8.85 4.84 -13.32
CA CYS A 163 -7.81 5.86 -13.33
C CYS A 163 -8.33 7.18 -13.90
N TYR A 164 -7.64 8.28 -13.58
CA TYR A 164 -7.78 9.54 -14.30
C TYR A 164 -6.41 10.15 -14.64
N ALA A 165 -6.34 10.81 -15.78
CA ALA A 165 -5.25 11.71 -16.14
C ALA A 165 -5.82 13.13 -16.21
N LEU A 166 -5.16 14.06 -15.52
CA LEU A 166 -5.50 15.48 -15.50
C LEU A 166 -4.36 16.26 -16.15
N ALA A 167 -4.66 17.07 -17.15
CA ALA A 167 -3.66 17.92 -17.80
C ALA A 167 -4.28 19.28 -18.17
N ALA A 168 -3.77 20.37 -17.59
CA ALA A 168 -4.46 21.66 -17.59
C ALA A 168 -5.94 21.48 -17.16
N ASN A 169 -6.90 22.07 -17.85
CA ASN A 169 -8.33 21.94 -17.57
C ASN A 169 -9.00 20.66 -18.12
N MET A 170 -8.23 19.70 -18.64
CA MET A 170 -8.76 18.51 -19.30
C MET A 170 -8.58 17.27 -18.43
N VAL A 171 -9.66 16.48 -18.28
CA VAL A 171 -9.64 15.18 -17.59
C VAL A 171 -9.92 14.05 -18.56
N GLN A 172 -9.11 13.00 -18.52
CA GLN A 172 -9.37 11.73 -19.20
C GLN A 172 -9.51 10.62 -18.16
N PHE A 173 -10.73 10.08 -18.02
CA PHE A 173 -10.92 8.83 -17.28
C PHE A 173 -10.46 7.64 -18.10
N CYS A 174 -9.87 6.65 -17.44
CA CYS A 174 -9.36 5.44 -18.05
C CYS A 174 -9.44 4.24 -17.12
N ALA A 175 -9.23 3.04 -17.68
CA ALA A 175 -9.02 1.81 -16.94
C ALA A 175 -7.68 1.21 -17.34
N VAL A 176 -6.88 0.80 -16.36
CA VAL A 176 -5.65 0.04 -16.60
C VAL A 176 -5.99 -1.43 -16.32
N PRO A 177 -6.10 -2.28 -17.35
CA PRO A 177 -6.37 -3.70 -17.15
C PRO A 177 -5.17 -4.36 -16.48
N ARG A 178 -5.44 -5.44 -15.73
CA ARG A 178 -4.39 -6.27 -15.18
C ARG A 178 -3.63 -6.88 -16.35
N THR A 179 -2.34 -6.60 -16.45
CA THR A 179 -1.49 -7.31 -17.40
C THR A 179 -1.37 -8.74 -16.90
N ALA A 180 -1.78 -9.73 -17.69
CA ALA A 180 -1.54 -11.13 -17.42
C ALA A 180 -0.03 -11.42 -17.50
N LYS A 181 0.71 -11.10 -16.43
CA LYS A 181 2.08 -11.56 -16.22
C LYS A 181 2.05 -12.67 -15.17
N GLU A 182 1.38 -13.77 -15.49
CA GLU A 182 1.59 -15.02 -14.76
C GLU A 182 2.64 -15.82 -15.54
N GLY A 183 3.84 -15.95 -14.97
CA GLY A 183 4.95 -16.70 -15.57
C GLY A 183 6.04 -15.81 -16.18
N GLY A 184 7.29 -16.04 -15.78
CA GLY A 184 8.45 -15.22 -16.11
C GLY A 184 8.75 -15.06 -17.61
N ASN A 185 9.49 -13.99 -17.91
CA ASN A 185 10.17 -13.68 -19.17
C ASN A 185 9.32 -13.75 -20.44
N SER A 186 8.53 -12.71 -20.67
CA SER A 186 8.34 -12.18 -22.02
C SER A 186 8.29 -10.65 -21.98
N GLY A 187 9.17 -10.01 -22.76
CA GLY A 187 9.32 -8.55 -22.88
C GLY A 187 8.16 -7.86 -23.60
N GLY A 188 6.92 -8.19 -23.24
CA GLY A 188 5.72 -7.53 -23.75
C GLY A 188 5.55 -6.13 -23.17
N ALA A 189 5.22 -5.16 -24.02
CA ALA A 189 4.92 -3.80 -23.61
C ALA A 189 3.77 -3.78 -22.56
N PRO A 190 3.83 -2.90 -21.54
CA PRO A 190 2.76 -2.81 -20.55
C PRO A 190 1.42 -2.45 -21.21
N ALA A 191 0.32 -3.01 -20.70
CA ALA A 191 -1.00 -2.75 -21.26
C ALA A 191 -1.32 -1.25 -21.22
N ALA A 192 -1.63 -0.67 -22.36
CA ALA A 192 -1.99 0.74 -22.46
C ALA A 192 -3.27 1.04 -21.65
N ALA A 193 -3.34 2.23 -21.06
CA ALA A 193 -4.55 2.71 -20.39
C ALA A 193 -5.71 2.78 -21.40
N ILE A 194 -6.84 2.15 -21.08
CA ILE A 194 -8.05 2.14 -21.90
C ILE A 194 -8.87 3.38 -21.54
N LYS A 195 -9.04 4.31 -22.49
CA LYS A 195 -9.86 5.51 -22.29
C LYS A 195 -11.34 5.14 -22.06
N LEU A 196 -11.93 5.68 -20.99
CA LEU A 196 -13.34 5.49 -20.61
C LEU A 196 -14.15 6.71 -21.05
N GLY A 197 -14.26 6.94 -22.36
CA GLY A 197 -14.96 8.08 -22.94
C GLY A 197 -14.05 9.23 -23.38
N PRO A 198 -14.63 10.36 -23.81
CA PRO A 198 -13.89 11.52 -24.31
C PRO A 198 -13.17 12.29 -23.19
N GLU A 199 -12.22 13.14 -23.59
CA GLU A 199 -11.60 14.11 -22.68
C GLU A 199 -12.62 15.19 -22.28
N LEU A 200 -12.66 15.51 -20.99
CA LEU A 200 -13.66 16.42 -20.41
C LEU A 200 -13.02 17.76 -20.06
N ASN A 201 -13.60 18.85 -20.57
CA ASN A 201 -13.16 20.20 -20.27
C ASN A 201 -13.84 20.74 -19.00
N LEU A 202 -13.07 20.88 -17.93
CA LEU A 202 -13.52 21.36 -16.62
C LEU A 202 -13.84 22.87 -16.55
N GLN A 203 -13.59 23.65 -17.61
CA GLN A 203 -14.03 25.05 -17.71
C GLN A 203 -15.48 25.17 -18.22
N THR A 204 -16.06 24.08 -18.73
CA THR A 204 -17.42 24.09 -19.29
C THR A 204 -18.40 23.42 -18.34
N THR A 205 -19.60 23.98 -18.19
CA THR A 205 -20.70 23.36 -17.44
C THR A 205 -20.96 21.92 -17.90
N SER A 206 -20.99 21.71 -19.22
CA SER A 206 -21.20 20.39 -19.83
C SER A 206 -20.10 19.39 -19.43
N GLY A 207 -18.83 19.82 -19.44
CA GLY A 207 -17.70 18.99 -19.05
C GLY A 207 -17.67 18.67 -17.55
N ILE A 208 -18.01 19.63 -16.68
CA ILE A 208 -18.16 19.39 -15.24
C ILE A 208 -19.27 18.38 -14.96
N LEU A 209 -20.45 18.54 -15.58
CA LEU A 209 -21.55 17.59 -15.44
C LEU A 209 -21.16 16.18 -15.92
N SER A 210 -20.44 16.09 -17.04
CA SER A 210 -19.90 14.82 -17.51
C SER A 210 -18.89 14.23 -16.52
N CYS A 211 -18.04 15.06 -15.93
CA CYS A 211 -17.04 14.63 -14.96
C CYS A 211 -17.71 14.03 -13.72
N VAL A 212 -18.72 14.72 -13.18
CA VAL A 212 -19.51 14.25 -12.04
C VAL A 212 -20.21 12.92 -12.35
N HIS A 213 -20.78 12.79 -13.55
CA HIS A 213 -21.37 11.52 -13.99
C HIS A 213 -20.35 10.38 -13.95
N HIS A 214 -19.15 10.58 -14.50
CA HIS A 214 -18.08 9.57 -14.47
C HIS A 214 -17.63 9.27 -13.05
N ILE A 215 -17.48 10.28 -12.18
CA ILE A 215 -17.10 10.09 -10.77
C ILE A 215 -18.10 9.17 -10.05
N ILE A 216 -19.40 9.36 -10.27
CA ILE A 216 -20.44 8.50 -9.67
C ILE A 216 -20.28 7.05 -10.13
N LEU A 217 -20.11 6.83 -11.43
CA LEU A 217 -19.94 5.50 -12.00
C LEU A 217 -18.65 4.83 -11.52
N LEU A 218 -17.52 5.54 -11.58
CA LEU A 218 -16.23 5.02 -11.17
C LEU A 218 -16.19 4.72 -9.67
N THR A 219 -16.79 5.58 -8.83
CA THR A 219 -16.90 5.30 -7.40
C THR A 219 -17.75 4.07 -7.14
N SER A 220 -18.85 3.89 -7.87
CA SER A 220 -19.68 2.69 -7.78
C SER A 220 -18.89 1.43 -8.17
N ILE A 221 -18.09 1.51 -9.24
CA ILE A 221 -17.18 0.43 -9.67
C ILE A 221 -16.17 0.12 -8.57
N ILE A 222 -15.51 1.12 -7.98
CA ILE A 222 -14.55 0.95 -6.87
C ILE A 222 -15.22 0.22 -5.69
N CYS A 223 -16.45 0.61 -5.33
CA CYS A 223 -17.19 -0.02 -4.24
C CYS A 223 -17.62 -1.46 -4.55
N LEU A 224 -17.78 -1.83 -5.82
CA LEU A 224 -18.03 -3.21 -6.23
C LEU A 224 -16.73 -4.02 -6.30
N GLN A 225 -15.65 -3.42 -6.77
CA GLN A 225 -14.31 -4.03 -6.81
C GLN A 225 -13.77 -4.30 -5.41
N SER A 226 -14.09 -3.47 -4.41
CA SER A 226 -13.65 -3.70 -3.03
C SER A 226 -14.16 -5.04 -2.46
N LYS A 227 -15.32 -5.52 -2.93
CA LYS A 227 -15.89 -6.83 -2.55
C LYS A 227 -15.15 -8.02 -3.18
N GLN A 228 -14.25 -7.75 -4.12
CA GLN A 228 -13.45 -8.75 -4.84
C GLN A 228 -12.00 -8.81 -4.33
N LEU A 229 -11.66 -7.98 -3.34
CA LEU A 229 -10.36 -7.98 -2.68
C LEU A 229 -10.19 -9.27 -1.85
N PRO A 230 -8.96 -9.76 -1.68
CA PRO A 230 -8.70 -10.89 -0.80
C PRO A 230 -8.84 -10.48 0.67
N ALA A 231 -9.09 -11.45 1.55
CA ALA A 231 -9.23 -11.23 2.99
C ALA A 231 -7.96 -10.64 3.62
N SER A 232 -6.79 -10.98 3.07
CA SER A 232 -5.49 -10.38 3.39
C SER A 232 -4.88 -9.86 2.09
N PHE A 233 -4.36 -8.64 2.11
CA PHE A 233 -3.72 -8.04 0.94
C PHE A 233 -2.60 -7.08 1.36
N ILE A 234 -1.72 -6.77 0.41
CA ILE A 234 -0.61 -5.83 0.60
C ILE A 234 -1.04 -4.45 0.08
N PRO A 235 -0.96 -3.39 0.90
CA PRO A 235 -1.51 -2.07 0.57
C PRO A 235 -0.56 -1.26 -0.33
N ILE A 236 -0.37 -1.69 -1.57
CA ILE A 236 0.50 -1.03 -2.56
C ILE A 236 0.08 0.44 -2.78
N GLY A 237 1.06 1.34 -2.81
CA GLY A 237 0.85 2.78 -3.04
C GLY A 237 0.35 3.55 -1.82
N VAL A 238 0.11 2.85 -0.71
CA VAL A 238 -0.34 3.41 0.56
C VAL A 238 0.81 3.43 1.55
N SER A 239 0.83 4.49 2.38
CA SER A 239 1.68 4.51 3.58
C SER A 239 0.81 4.46 4.81
N PHE A 240 1.26 3.76 5.84
CA PHE A 240 0.62 3.77 7.15
C PHE A 240 1.62 4.11 8.25
N CYS A 241 1.14 4.84 9.25
CA CYS A 241 1.86 5.08 10.49
C CYS A 241 1.62 3.88 11.41
N LYS A 242 2.68 3.14 11.76
CA LYS A 242 2.57 1.96 12.64
C LYS A 242 2.50 2.38 14.12
N SER A 243 3.40 3.27 14.54
CA SER A 243 3.54 3.79 15.91
C SER A 243 4.65 4.86 15.96
N ALA A 244 4.63 5.76 16.96
CA ALA A 244 5.73 6.66 17.36
C ALA A 244 6.63 7.20 16.23
N GLY A 245 6.06 7.81 15.19
CA GLY A 245 6.82 8.42 14.09
C GLY A 245 7.37 7.46 13.03
N THR A 246 7.03 6.17 13.08
CA THR A 246 7.37 5.19 12.03
C THR A 246 6.31 5.16 10.93
N THR A 247 6.74 5.43 9.70
CA THR A 247 5.93 5.35 8.48
C THR A 247 6.47 4.24 7.58
N ILE A 248 5.58 3.35 7.15
CA ILE A 248 5.90 2.32 6.16
C ILE A 248 5.17 2.68 4.86
N THR A 249 5.91 2.74 3.74
CA THR A 249 5.37 3.04 2.42
C THR A 249 5.62 1.88 1.48
N PHE A 250 4.55 1.31 0.91
CA PHE A 250 4.65 0.20 -0.04
C PHE A 250 4.72 0.75 -1.47
N ASN A 251 5.84 0.53 -2.14
CA ASN A 251 6.02 0.79 -3.57
C ASN A 251 5.85 -0.53 -4.36
N ASN A 252 6.07 -0.50 -5.68
CA ASN A 252 5.92 -1.67 -6.56
C ASN A 252 6.74 -2.90 -6.13
N LEU A 253 8.04 -2.70 -5.91
CA LEU A 253 9.01 -3.78 -5.71
C LEU A 253 9.70 -3.73 -4.35
N HIS A 254 9.39 -2.72 -3.55
CA HIS A 254 10.06 -2.46 -2.28
C HIS A 254 9.17 -1.69 -1.31
N VAL A 255 9.55 -1.75 -0.04
CA VAL A 255 8.94 -1.02 1.06
C VAL A 255 9.94 0.01 1.56
N VAL A 256 9.53 1.26 1.73
CA VAL A 256 10.34 2.27 2.42
C VAL A 256 9.87 2.39 3.86
N LYS A 257 10.77 2.11 4.80
CA LYS A 257 10.57 2.33 6.23
C LYS A 257 11.25 3.65 6.61
N SER A 258 10.49 4.55 7.21
CA SER A 258 10.96 5.85 7.67
C SER A 258 10.63 6.01 9.15
N VAL A 259 11.58 6.45 9.97
CA VAL A 259 11.40 6.68 11.40
C VAL A 259 11.83 8.11 11.71
N ALA A 260 10.89 8.92 12.20
CA ALA A 260 11.20 10.26 12.70
C ALA A 260 12.09 10.14 13.96
N LEU A 261 13.23 10.82 13.93
CA LEU A 261 14.17 10.79 15.04
C LEU A 261 13.80 11.85 16.07
N THR A 262 13.71 11.44 17.33
CA THR A 262 13.49 12.32 18.48
C THR A 262 14.73 12.33 19.39
N GLU A 263 14.78 13.25 20.34
CA GLU A 263 15.84 13.26 21.36
C GLU A 263 15.82 12.00 22.24
N GLU A 264 14.64 11.42 22.46
CA GLU A 264 14.42 10.22 23.27
C GLU A 264 14.74 8.91 22.52
N ALA A 265 14.68 8.92 21.18
CA ALA A 265 15.00 7.77 20.33
C ALA A 265 16.01 8.17 19.23
N PRO A 266 17.25 8.55 19.60
CA PRO A 266 18.23 8.99 18.64
C PRO A 266 18.76 7.81 17.81
N MET A 267 18.80 7.95 16.49
CA MET A 267 19.56 7.05 15.64
C MET A 267 21.00 7.57 15.52
N THR A 268 21.93 6.93 16.25
CA THR A 268 23.35 7.31 16.22
C THR A 268 24.03 6.84 14.94
N ASN A 269 25.09 7.52 14.51
CA ASN A 269 25.90 7.07 13.37
C ASN A 269 26.45 5.65 13.59
N GLN A 270 26.77 5.29 14.84
CA GLN A 270 27.20 3.94 15.20
C GLN A 270 26.11 2.89 14.95
N LYS A 271 24.84 3.18 15.29
CA LYS A 271 23.73 2.26 15.03
C LYS A 271 23.45 2.14 13.53
N VAL A 272 23.53 3.24 12.77
CA VAL A 272 23.41 3.19 11.30
C VAL A 272 24.49 2.30 10.70
N SER A 273 25.77 2.53 11.05
CA SER A 273 26.87 1.71 10.55
C SER A 273 26.83 0.26 11.03
N PHE A 274 26.24 0.00 12.20
CA PHE A 274 25.94 -1.36 12.64
C PHE A 274 24.91 -2.02 11.71
N LEU A 275 23.79 -1.35 11.42
CA LEU A 275 22.76 -1.88 10.53
C LEU A 275 23.26 -2.06 9.09
N GLU A 276 24.11 -1.16 8.58
CA GLU A 276 24.77 -1.33 7.27
C GLU A 276 25.55 -2.66 7.21
N ARG A 277 26.32 -2.98 8.26
CA ARG A 277 27.05 -4.25 8.33
C ARG A 277 26.12 -5.45 8.40
N VAL A 278 25.04 -5.37 9.16
CA VAL A 278 24.04 -6.44 9.25
C VAL A 278 23.44 -6.70 7.86
N TYR A 279 22.90 -5.67 7.20
CA TYR A 279 22.29 -5.82 5.87
C TYR A 279 23.28 -6.33 4.80
N GLU A 280 24.51 -5.84 4.78
CA GLU A 280 25.51 -6.30 3.80
C GLU A 280 25.92 -7.77 4.05
N SER A 281 25.98 -8.21 5.32
CA SER A 281 26.38 -9.58 5.66
C SER A 281 25.40 -10.66 5.22
N VAL A 282 24.12 -10.31 5.03
CA VAL A 282 23.06 -11.24 4.63
C VAL A 282 22.51 -10.95 3.23
N LYS A 283 23.29 -10.19 2.45
CA LYS A 283 22.89 -9.74 1.12
C LYS A 283 22.64 -10.90 0.17
N GLY A 284 21.50 -10.86 -0.51
CA GLY A 284 21.04 -11.89 -1.45
C GLY A 284 20.43 -13.12 -0.81
N HIS A 285 20.35 -13.20 0.54
CA HIS A 285 19.73 -14.35 1.20
C HIS A 285 18.21 -14.34 1.04
N PRO A 286 17.57 -15.42 0.52
CA PRO A 286 16.17 -15.41 0.14
C PRO A 286 15.19 -15.34 1.33
N CYS A 287 15.62 -15.77 2.51
CA CYS A 287 14.77 -15.81 3.71
C CYS A 287 14.99 -14.62 4.65
N ILE A 288 15.75 -13.59 4.24
CA ILE A 288 15.96 -12.35 5.00
C ILE A 288 15.72 -11.14 4.10
N VAL A 289 15.13 -10.11 4.68
CA VAL A 289 14.90 -8.84 3.99
C VAL A 289 16.20 -8.20 3.54
N GLN A 290 16.17 -7.61 2.36
CA GLN A 290 17.30 -7.01 1.68
C GLN A 290 17.14 -5.49 1.67
N ALA A 291 18.16 -4.78 2.14
CA ALA A 291 18.23 -3.33 1.95
C ALA A 291 18.65 -3.04 0.50
N ILE A 292 17.74 -2.47 -0.28
CA ILE A 292 18.02 -2.03 -1.65
C ILE A 292 18.59 -0.61 -1.67
N LYS A 293 18.33 0.18 -0.62
CA LYS A 293 18.88 1.53 -0.42
C LYS A 293 18.86 1.88 1.07
N GLY A 294 19.91 2.55 1.54
CA GLY A 294 20.12 2.77 2.97
C GLY A 294 20.60 1.48 3.65
N PRO A 295 20.58 1.41 4.99
CA PRO A 295 20.03 2.37 5.95
C PRO A 295 20.75 3.72 5.94
N GLN A 296 20.04 4.83 6.15
CA GLN A 296 20.64 6.16 6.19
C GLN A 296 19.83 7.14 7.06
N VAL A 297 20.46 8.21 7.51
CA VAL A 297 19.78 9.33 8.17
C VAL A 297 19.74 10.52 7.22
N LYS A 298 18.54 11.04 6.98
CA LYS A 298 18.28 12.23 6.17
C LYS A 298 18.01 13.43 7.07
N ALA A 299 18.47 14.61 6.64
CA ALA A 299 18.08 15.86 7.26
C ALA A 299 16.56 16.10 7.09
N GLY A 300 15.94 16.73 8.09
CA GLY A 300 14.56 17.15 7.98
C GLY A 300 14.36 18.22 6.91
N LYS A 301 13.14 18.30 6.38
CA LYS A 301 12.75 19.27 5.34
C LYS A 301 12.46 20.64 5.99
N ARG A 302 12.42 21.72 5.19
CA ARG A 302 12.12 23.09 5.68
C ARG A 302 10.85 23.19 6.54
N HIS A 303 9.84 22.37 6.24
CA HIS A 303 8.55 22.34 6.96
C HIS A 303 8.44 21.23 8.02
N ASN A 304 9.46 20.36 8.12
CA ASN A 304 9.57 19.35 9.17
C ASN A 304 11.07 19.08 9.43
N PRO A 305 11.71 19.85 10.33
CA PRO A 305 13.17 19.84 10.51
C PRO A 305 13.69 18.58 11.22
N ALA A 306 12.80 17.71 11.71
CA ALA A 306 13.20 16.46 12.34
C ALA A 306 13.99 15.58 11.35
N ARG A 307 15.14 15.08 11.79
CA ARG A 307 15.90 14.08 11.03
C ARG A 307 15.10 12.79 10.91
N VAL A 308 15.29 12.07 9.82
CA VAL A 308 14.56 10.83 9.54
C VAL A 308 15.55 9.72 9.22
N TYR A 309 15.45 8.60 9.93
CA TYR A 309 16.08 7.35 9.51
C TYR A 309 15.24 6.73 8.39
N GLU A 310 15.87 6.28 7.32
CA GLU A 310 15.20 5.66 6.18
C GLU A 310 15.96 4.45 5.65
N VAL A 311 15.23 3.38 5.34
CA VAL A 311 15.73 2.22 4.60
C VAL A 311 14.66 1.76 3.60
N ALA A 312 15.09 1.42 2.38
CA ALA A 312 14.25 0.79 1.38
C ALA A 312 14.57 -0.71 1.32
N LEU A 313 13.53 -1.52 1.42
CA LEU A 313 13.58 -2.95 1.71
C LEU A 313 12.86 -3.77 0.64
N SER A 314 13.39 -4.92 0.29
CA SER A 314 12.79 -5.91 -0.62
C SER A 314 13.05 -7.32 -0.07
N PRO A 315 12.19 -8.33 -0.29
CA PRO A 315 10.94 -8.31 -1.05
C PRO A 315 9.76 -7.68 -0.30
N VAL A 316 8.66 -7.45 -1.03
CA VAL A 316 7.37 -7.07 -0.46
C VAL A 316 6.53 -8.34 -0.24
N GLY A 317 5.91 -8.47 0.94
CA GLY A 317 5.11 -9.66 1.29
C GLY A 317 4.04 -9.36 2.32
N ALA A 318 3.17 -10.34 2.55
CA ALA A 318 2.06 -10.23 3.50
C ALA A 318 2.57 -10.50 4.91
N VAL A 319 2.36 -9.56 5.83
CA VAL A 319 2.80 -9.70 7.23
C VAL A 319 1.97 -10.78 7.92
N LEU A 320 2.65 -11.67 8.65
CA LEU A 320 1.98 -12.65 9.50
C LEU A 320 1.59 -12.04 10.84
N SER A 321 0.29 -11.99 11.14
CA SER A 321 -0.19 -11.50 12.46
C SER A 321 -0.09 -12.56 13.55
N SER A 322 -0.09 -13.84 13.16
CA SER A 322 0.00 -15.01 14.04
C SER A 322 0.67 -16.16 13.29
N ALA A 323 0.93 -17.26 14.00
CA ALA A 323 1.42 -18.47 13.38
C ALA A 323 0.44 -18.97 12.30
N PRO A 324 0.96 -19.57 11.20
CA PRO A 324 0.14 -20.31 10.25
C PRO A 324 -0.66 -21.41 10.95
N THR A 325 -1.92 -21.58 10.55
CA THR A 325 -2.80 -22.63 11.12
C THR A 325 -2.57 -23.99 10.48
N GLU A 326 -2.18 -24.00 9.20
CA GLU A 326 -1.85 -25.22 8.46
C GLU A 326 -0.44 -25.68 8.81
N LEU A 327 -0.31 -26.97 9.14
CA LEU A 327 0.96 -27.53 9.63
C LEU A 327 2.07 -27.44 8.58
N SER A 328 1.76 -27.68 7.31
CA SER A 328 2.72 -27.58 6.21
C SER A 328 3.23 -26.16 6.00
N GLU A 329 2.36 -25.16 6.14
CA GLU A 329 2.71 -23.74 6.07
C GLU A 329 3.56 -23.33 7.27
N LEU A 330 3.23 -23.81 8.47
CA LEU A 330 4.01 -23.60 9.68
C LEU A 330 5.44 -24.16 9.53
N TYR A 331 5.58 -25.39 9.04
CA TYR A 331 6.90 -25.98 8.76
C TYR A 331 7.70 -25.13 7.78
N ASN A 332 7.10 -24.72 6.66
CA ASN A 332 7.77 -23.88 5.68
C ASN A 332 8.21 -22.53 6.28
N ALA A 333 7.35 -21.91 7.08
CA ALA A 333 7.66 -20.65 7.76
C ALA A 333 8.84 -20.82 8.73
N VAL A 334 8.81 -21.83 9.60
CA VAL A 334 9.89 -22.09 10.56
C VAL A 334 11.20 -22.42 9.85
N ARG A 335 11.16 -23.22 8.78
CA ARG A 335 12.33 -23.57 7.96
C ARG A 335 12.97 -22.33 7.35
N CYS A 336 12.18 -21.45 6.72
CA CYS A 336 12.68 -20.18 6.18
C CYS A 336 13.25 -19.27 7.28
N ILE A 337 12.60 -19.17 8.43
CA ILE A 337 13.10 -18.38 9.57
C ILE A 337 14.47 -18.93 10.01
N LEU A 338 14.62 -20.23 10.20
CA LEU A 338 15.87 -20.86 10.61
C LEU A 338 16.99 -20.66 9.59
N GLN A 339 16.70 -20.77 8.29
CA GLN A 339 17.67 -20.44 7.24
C GLN A 339 18.14 -18.97 7.33
N GLY A 340 17.20 -18.05 7.61
CA GLY A 340 17.57 -16.65 7.83
C GLY A 340 18.41 -16.44 9.09
N LEU A 341 18.03 -17.06 10.20
CA LEU A 341 18.79 -17.00 11.44
C LEU A 341 20.18 -17.59 11.29
N GLU A 342 20.33 -18.70 10.56
CA GLU A 342 21.63 -19.31 10.29
C GLU A 342 22.58 -18.32 9.59
N ALA A 343 22.09 -17.60 8.57
CA ALA A 343 22.90 -16.61 7.85
C ALA A 343 23.31 -15.44 8.76
N LEU A 344 22.41 -14.93 9.61
CA LEU A 344 22.73 -13.91 10.61
C LEU A 344 23.76 -14.43 11.62
N HIS A 345 23.53 -15.63 12.17
CA HIS A 345 24.39 -16.23 13.20
C HIS A 345 25.80 -16.46 12.67
N ARG A 346 25.93 -16.92 11.42
CA ARG A 346 27.22 -17.09 10.74
C ARG A 346 27.97 -15.76 10.56
N ALA A 347 27.25 -14.66 10.38
CA ALA A 347 27.81 -13.32 10.34
C ALA A 347 28.08 -12.70 11.73
N GLY A 348 27.77 -13.41 12.82
CA GLY A 348 27.98 -12.95 14.19
C GLY A 348 26.88 -12.02 14.72
N PHE A 349 25.70 -12.04 14.10
CA PHE A 349 24.53 -11.24 14.50
C PHE A 349 23.36 -12.14 14.91
N GLY A 350 22.53 -11.64 15.82
CA GLY A 350 21.22 -12.22 16.14
C GLY A 350 20.10 -11.26 15.76
N HIS A 351 18.87 -11.77 15.58
CA HIS A 351 17.74 -10.95 15.11
C HIS A 351 17.22 -10.00 16.19
N GLY A 352 17.12 -10.45 17.44
CA GLY A 352 16.83 -9.58 18.59
C GLY A 352 15.36 -9.21 18.82
N ASP A 353 14.49 -9.28 17.82
CA ASP A 353 13.04 -9.06 17.98
C ASP A 353 12.23 -10.08 17.16
N LEU A 354 12.32 -11.38 17.48
CA LEU A 354 11.58 -12.41 16.75
C LEU A 354 10.12 -12.47 17.19
N ARG A 355 9.23 -12.28 16.22
CA ARG A 355 7.77 -12.37 16.38
C ARG A 355 7.09 -12.49 15.01
N TRP A 356 5.88 -13.03 14.97
CA TRP A 356 5.13 -13.19 13.71
C TRP A 356 5.00 -11.89 12.90
N PRO A 357 4.72 -10.71 13.50
CA PRO A 357 4.67 -9.46 12.75
C PRO A 357 5.98 -9.02 12.09
N ASN A 358 7.10 -9.68 12.42
CA ASN A 358 8.42 -9.48 11.81
C ASN A 358 8.75 -10.61 10.79
N VAL A 359 7.72 -11.31 10.30
CA VAL A 359 7.80 -12.31 9.22
C VAL A 359 6.80 -11.92 8.13
N ILE A 360 7.24 -11.97 6.87
CA ILE A 360 6.35 -11.81 5.71
C ILE A 360 6.31 -13.09 4.88
N SER A 361 5.15 -13.39 4.30
CA SER A 361 4.98 -14.39 3.24
C SER A 361 5.08 -13.70 1.88
N THR A 362 5.96 -14.21 1.00
CA THR A 362 6.05 -13.76 -0.41
C THR A 362 5.36 -14.73 -1.35
N THR A 363 5.30 -16.01 -0.98
CA THR A 363 4.50 -17.06 -1.62
C THR A 363 4.02 -18.05 -0.54
N ALA A 364 3.16 -19.01 -0.90
CA ALA A 364 2.67 -20.04 0.02
C ALA A 364 3.79 -20.88 0.68
N SER A 365 4.99 -20.93 0.08
CA SER A 365 6.12 -21.72 0.59
C SER A 365 7.36 -20.88 0.90
N GLN A 366 7.30 -19.55 0.74
CA GLN A 366 8.45 -18.68 0.96
C GLN A 366 8.12 -17.58 1.97
N PHE A 367 8.92 -17.57 3.03
CA PHE A 367 8.82 -16.61 4.12
C PHE A 367 10.14 -15.86 4.29
N VAL A 368 10.06 -14.63 4.80
CA VAL A 368 11.20 -13.73 4.92
C VAL A 368 11.16 -13.03 6.27
N LEU A 369 12.29 -13.05 6.98
CA LEU A 369 12.50 -12.26 8.20
C LEU A 369 12.69 -10.78 7.85
N ILE A 370 11.96 -9.91 8.54
CA ILE A 370 12.01 -8.45 8.37
C ILE A 370 12.31 -7.76 9.71
N ASP A 371 12.54 -6.44 9.69
CA ASP A 371 12.75 -5.61 10.90
C ASP A 371 14.08 -5.88 11.63
N LEU A 372 15.20 -5.74 10.90
CA LEU A 372 16.55 -5.94 11.45
C LEU A 372 17.03 -4.79 12.35
N GLU A 373 16.22 -3.76 12.58
CA GLU A 373 16.57 -2.66 13.48
C GLU A 373 16.83 -3.13 14.93
N GLY A 374 16.19 -4.24 15.32
CA GLY A 374 16.40 -4.93 16.60
C GLY A 374 17.65 -5.81 16.67
N ALA A 375 18.42 -5.95 15.58
CA ALA A 375 19.56 -6.86 15.54
C ALA A 375 20.63 -6.55 16.59
N MET A 376 21.27 -7.63 17.05
CA MET A 376 22.25 -7.63 18.15
C MET A 376 23.55 -8.30 17.70
N GLN A 377 24.68 -7.87 18.24
CA GLN A 377 25.93 -8.62 18.10
C GLN A 377 25.86 -9.87 18.99
N LEU A 378 26.15 -11.05 18.46
CA LEU A 378 26.20 -12.27 19.27
C LEU A 378 27.31 -12.15 20.33
N GLY A 379 27.00 -12.63 21.54
CA GLY A 379 27.87 -12.56 22.71
C GLY A 379 27.87 -11.20 23.43
N SER A 380 27.14 -10.20 22.92
CA SER A 380 27.01 -8.91 23.60
C SER A 380 26.29 -9.06 24.94
N VAL A 381 26.77 -8.32 25.94
CA VAL A 381 26.13 -8.24 27.26
C VAL A 381 24.92 -7.33 27.17
N VAL A 382 23.79 -7.79 27.69
CA VAL A 382 22.55 -7.03 27.73
C VAL A 382 22.31 -6.55 29.15
N ALA A 383 22.25 -5.22 29.34
CA ALA A 383 21.73 -4.65 30.56
C ALA A 383 20.20 -4.79 30.57
N LEU A 384 19.67 -5.59 31.49
CA LEU A 384 18.23 -5.69 31.69
C LEU A 384 17.70 -4.39 32.32
N GLY A 385 16.62 -3.87 31.76
CA GLY A 385 15.96 -2.64 32.20
C GLY A 385 14.55 -2.52 31.61
N GLU A 386 13.86 -1.39 31.83
CA GLU A 386 12.45 -1.20 31.43
C GLU A 386 12.19 -1.26 29.91
N ASN A 387 13.24 -1.22 29.08
CA ASN A 387 13.16 -1.19 27.62
C ASN A 387 13.49 -2.54 26.93
N VAL A 388 13.56 -3.65 27.67
CA VAL A 388 13.81 -4.97 27.07
C VAL A 388 12.56 -5.42 26.29
N PRO A 389 12.70 -5.95 25.07
CA PRO A 389 11.54 -6.44 24.32
C PRO A 389 10.75 -7.48 25.11
N ARG A 390 9.42 -7.37 25.12
CA ARG A 390 8.53 -8.29 25.85
C ARG A 390 8.77 -9.77 25.45
N ALA A 391 9.14 -10.01 24.20
CA ALA A 391 9.49 -11.33 23.68
C ALA A 391 10.67 -12.00 24.40
N TRP A 392 11.47 -11.23 25.14
CA TRP A 392 12.63 -11.75 25.87
C TRP A 392 12.28 -12.28 27.26
N GLU A 393 11.01 -12.17 27.68
CA GLU A 393 10.49 -12.73 28.93
C GLU A 393 11.37 -12.33 30.14
N ASN A 394 11.60 -11.02 30.28
CA ASN A 394 12.47 -10.44 31.33
C ASN A 394 13.92 -10.97 31.32
N GLY A 395 14.43 -11.35 30.15
CA GLY A 395 15.80 -11.82 29.96
C GLY A 395 15.96 -13.34 29.97
N ALA A 396 14.88 -14.12 30.07
CA ALA A 396 14.94 -15.59 30.04
C ALA A 396 15.54 -16.17 28.74
N VAL A 397 15.53 -15.38 27.67
CA VAL A 397 16.17 -15.76 26.39
C VAL A 397 17.69 -15.64 26.41
N LEU A 398 18.27 -14.91 27.38
CA LEU A 398 19.71 -14.68 27.48
C LEU A 398 20.45 -15.87 28.08
N GLU A 399 21.74 -15.95 27.79
CA GLU A 399 22.66 -16.91 28.42
C GLU A 399 23.73 -16.14 29.17
N ASP A 400 23.76 -16.30 30.49
CA ASP A 400 24.67 -15.56 31.38
C ASP A 400 24.65 -14.04 31.14
N GLY A 401 23.45 -13.50 30.88
CA GLY A 401 23.23 -12.08 30.58
C GLY A 401 23.67 -11.64 29.18
N ARG A 402 24.01 -12.58 28.29
CA ARG A 402 24.43 -12.34 26.90
C ARG A 402 23.39 -12.79 25.90
N TYR A 403 23.34 -12.09 24.77
CA TYR A 403 22.52 -12.50 23.64
C TYR A 403 23.28 -13.49 22.75
N THR A 404 22.75 -14.69 22.57
CA THR A 404 23.40 -15.79 21.80
C THR A 404 22.48 -16.30 20.70
N ALA A 405 22.98 -17.23 19.86
CA ALA A 405 22.17 -17.90 18.84
C ALA A 405 20.93 -18.59 19.46
N LYS A 406 21.10 -19.17 20.66
CA LYS A 406 20.03 -19.78 21.44
C LYS A 406 18.96 -18.77 21.87
N SER A 407 19.32 -17.51 22.05
CA SER A 407 18.35 -16.45 22.35
C SER A 407 17.33 -16.28 21.22
N ASP A 408 17.75 -16.38 19.96
CA ASP A 408 16.83 -16.36 18.80
C ASP A 408 15.99 -17.66 18.76
N LEU A 409 16.61 -18.83 18.97
CA LEU A 409 15.88 -20.11 18.95
C LEU A 409 14.82 -20.21 20.04
N ARG A 410 15.10 -19.71 21.25
CA ARG A 410 14.10 -19.61 22.34
C ARG A 410 12.94 -18.70 21.96
N GLN A 411 13.20 -17.56 21.33
CA GLN A 411 12.14 -16.67 20.84
C GLN A 411 11.30 -17.35 19.76
N LEU A 412 11.92 -18.06 18.81
CA LEU A 412 11.21 -18.82 17.79
C LEU A 412 10.36 -19.94 18.40
N ALA A 413 10.88 -20.68 19.38
CA ALA A 413 10.12 -21.68 20.11
C ALA A 413 8.89 -21.06 20.77
N ASN A 414 9.05 -19.89 21.40
CA ASN A 414 7.93 -19.15 22.00
C ASN A 414 6.89 -18.70 20.98
N MET A 415 7.30 -18.32 19.77
CA MET A 415 6.38 -17.97 18.67
C MET A 415 5.48 -19.14 18.27
N VAL A 416 5.98 -20.38 18.32
CA VAL A 416 5.26 -21.58 17.87
C VAL A 416 4.56 -22.34 19.00
N LYS A 417 4.92 -22.13 20.28
CA LYS A 417 4.33 -22.81 21.45
C LYS A 417 2.80 -22.73 21.54
N GLY A 418 2.18 -21.66 21.02
CA GLY A 418 0.72 -21.50 21.00
C GLY A 418 0.00 -22.38 19.96
N CYS A 419 0.73 -23.11 19.11
CA CYS A 419 0.16 -23.92 18.05
C CYS A 419 -0.01 -25.37 18.51
N ALA A 420 -1.24 -25.86 18.57
CA ALA A 420 -1.57 -27.22 19.02
C ALA A 420 -0.83 -28.33 18.25
N ALA A 421 -0.39 -28.06 17.01
CA ALA A 421 0.33 -28.99 16.15
C ALA A 421 1.87 -28.86 16.20
N ALA A 422 2.43 -27.98 17.03
CA ALA A 422 3.86 -27.64 17.00
C ALA A 422 4.74 -28.34 18.05
N GLY A 423 4.22 -29.34 18.77
CA GLY A 423 4.95 -29.98 19.87
C GLY A 423 6.35 -30.47 19.49
N SER A 424 6.48 -31.16 18.35
CA SER A 424 7.77 -31.67 17.86
C SER A 424 8.72 -30.56 17.39
N VAL A 425 8.17 -29.47 16.82
CA VAL A 425 8.92 -28.30 16.38
C VAL A 425 9.48 -27.54 17.57
N VAL A 426 8.69 -27.35 18.63
CA VAL A 426 9.14 -26.69 19.88
C VAL A 426 10.32 -27.44 20.47
N THR A 427 10.25 -28.78 20.58
CA THR A 427 11.34 -29.60 21.09
C THR A 427 12.60 -29.47 20.22
N ALA A 428 12.47 -29.56 18.90
CA ALA A 428 13.60 -29.41 17.97
C ALA A 428 14.33 -28.06 18.15
N LEU A 429 13.58 -26.97 18.39
CA LEU A 429 14.12 -25.63 18.61
C LEU A 429 14.78 -25.47 19.98
N GLN A 430 14.21 -26.07 21.03
CA GLN A 430 14.72 -25.94 22.40
C GLN A 430 16.02 -26.73 22.63
N ASP A 431 16.17 -27.85 21.96
CA ASP A 431 17.29 -28.78 22.12
C ASP A 431 18.47 -28.48 21.16
N ALA A 432 18.36 -27.43 20.34
CA ALA A 432 19.38 -27.05 19.37
C ALA A 432 20.24 -25.89 19.89
N ASP A 433 21.54 -25.95 19.61
CA ASP A 433 22.48 -24.89 19.98
C ASP A 433 22.62 -23.84 18.89
N THR A 434 22.36 -24.23 17.63
CA THR A 434 22.46 -23.38 16.45
C THR A 434 21.23 -23.49 15.56
N ALA A 435 20.96 -22.44 14.76
CA ALA A 435 19.87 -22.47 13.79
C ALA A 435 20.03 -23.59 12.74
N ARG A 436 21.27 -23.95 12.41
CA ARG A 436 21.58 -25.07 11.51
C ARG A 436 21.15 -26.42 12.09
N GLU A 437 21.50 -26.69 13.34
CA GLU A 437 21.08 -27.93 14.02
C GLU A 437 19.56 -28.03 14.14
N ALA A 438 18.90 -26.92 14.48
CA ALA A 438 17.44 -26.86 14.53
C ALA A 438 16.80 -27.16 13.16
N LEU A 439 17.40 -26.63 12.08
CA LEU A 439 16.94 -26.83 10.71
C LEU A 439 17.02 -28.31 10.30
N GLU A 440 18.18 -28.94 10.55
CA GLU A 440 18.40 -30.36 10.24
C GLU A 440 17.37 -31.25 10.94
N ARG A 441 17.08 -31.00 12.23
CA ARG A 441 16.07 -31.76 12.99
C ARG A 441 14.64 -31.57 12.47
N ILE A 442 14.29 -30.37 12.03
CA ILE A 442 12.95 -30.10 11.48
C ILE A 442 12.77 -30.78 10.13
N ASP A 443 13.79 -30.76 9.27
CA ASP A 443 13.75 -31.42 7.97
C ASP A 443 13.59 -32.95 8.14
N GLU A 444 14.29 -33.56 9.11
CA GLU A 444 14.11 -34.98 9.46
C GLU A 444 12.68 -35.30 9.91
N GLN A 445 12.09 -34.48 10.78
CA GLN A 445 10.72 -34.67 11.25
C GLN A 445 9.70 -34.57 10.11
N GLN A 446 9.88 -33.61 9.20
CA GLN A 446 8.97 -33.43 8.07
C GLN A 446 9.03 -34.61 7.10
N GLN A 447 10.21 -35.19 6.87
CA GLN A 447 10.36 -36.39 6.05
C GLN A 447 9.68 -37.61 6.68
N GLN A 448 9.79 -37.78 8.00
CA GLN A 448 9.13 -38.87 8.71
C GLN A 448 7.59 -38.77 8.62
N GLN A 449 7.03 -37.55 8.73
CA GLN A 449 5.59 -37.32 8.57
C GLN A 449 5.07 -37.55 7.16
N GLN A 450 5.89 -37.39 6.13
CA GLN A 450 5.49 -37.68 4.74
C GLN A 450 5.53 -39.17 4.40
N GLN A 451 6.18 -39.98 5.23
CA GLN A 451 6.31 -41.44 5.06
C GLN A 451 5.29 -42.23 5.89
N SER A 452 4.65 -41.59 6.89
CA SER A 452 3.55 -42.13 7.70
C SER A 452 2.19 -41.74 7.13
#